data_AF-W1DPV0-F1
#
_entry.id   AF-W1DPV0-F1
#
_cell.length_a   1.000
_cell.length_b   1.000
_cell.length_c   1.000
_cell.angle_alpha   90.00
_cell.angle_beta   90.00
_cell.angle_gamma   90.00
#
_symmetry.space_group_name_H-M   'P 1'
#
loop_
_entity.id
_entity.type
_entity.pdbx_description
1 polymer ?
#
loop_
_entity_poly.entity_id
_entity_poly.type
_entity_poly.pdbx_seq_one_letter_code
_entity_poly.pdbx_strand_id
1 'polypeptide(L)'
;MITEDIDISWKLQLRHWDIFFEPRALCWILMPETLKGLWKQRLRWAQGGAEVFLVNLRRLFHWQHHRMWPLFLEYACSTLWAFAYAITILLFILSRLMPLPDNLAVHSLFPPEFTGMLLGLMCLLQFVASLYIERRYEKKVAKSLFWVIWFPMVYWMIGLLTTLVAFPKVMVKRQRSRARWVSPDRGKGSL
;
A
#
# COMPACT_ATOMS: atom_id res chain seq x y z
N MET A 1 3.93 -7.79 -17.39
CA MET A 1 3.65 -7.31 -16.02
C MET A 1 2.73 -6.11 -16.14
N ILE A 2 1.89 -5.85 -15.15
CA ILE A 2 0.98 -4.68 -15.19
C ILE A 2 1.73 -3.37 -14.88
N THR A 3 2.82 -3.42 -14.11
CA THR A 3 3.69 -2.29 -13.73
C THR A 3 5.10 -2.50 -14.28
N GLU A 4 5.38 -1.91 -15.44
CA GLU A 4 6.68 -2.06 -16.14
C GLU A 4 7.80 -1.25 -15.48
N ASP A 5 7.44 -0.12 -14.86
CA ASP A 5 8.31 0.76 -14.08
C ASP A 5 8.97 0.05 -12.89
N ILE A 6 8.16 -0.65 -12.10
CA ILE A 6 8.64 -1.43 -10.95
C ILE A 6 9.52 -2.60 -11.45
N ASP A 7 9.11 -3.29 -12.52
CA ASP A 7 9.90 -4.40 -13.09
C ASP A 7 11.30 -3.96 -13.54
N ILE A 8 11.40 -2.82 -14.24
CA ILE A 8 12.68 -2.27 -14.69
C ILE A 8 13.55 -1.89 -13.49
N SER A 9 12.98 -1.21 -12.49
CA SER A 9 13.70 -0.81 -11.27
C SER A 9 14.27 -2.02 -10.54
N TRP A 10 13.48 -3.09 -10.41
CA TRP A 10 13.93 -4.36 -9.84
C TRP A 10 15.05 -5.01 -10.64
N LYS A 11 14.96 -5.03 -11.97
CA LYS A 11 16.02 -5.57 -12.83
C LYS A 11 17.33 -4.81 -12.70
N LEU A 12 17.28 -3.49 -12.56
CA LEU A 12 18.46 -2.64 -12.35
C LEU A 12 19.09 -2.92 -10.97
N GLN A 13 18.30 -2.91 -9.90
CA GLN A 13 18.79 -3.17 -8.55
C GLN A 13 19.33 -4.60 -8.36
N LEU A 14 18.71 -5.60 -9.00
CA LEU A 14 19.22 -6.98 -9.02
C LEU A 14 20.57 -7.09 -9.74
N ARG A 15 20.88 -6.17 -10.66
CA ARG A 15 22.20 -6.05 -11.31
C ARG A 15 23.16 -5.12 -10.55
N HIS A 16 22.84 -4.76 -9.30
CA HIS A 16 23.63 -3.87 -8.45
C HIS A 16 23.78 -2.44 -8.98
N TRP A 17 22.83 -1.96 -9.79
CA TRP A 17 22.75 -0.56 -10.15
C TRP A 17 22.13 0.24 -9.01
N ASP A 18 22.67 1.43 -8.77
CA ASP A 18 22.15 2.34 -7.76
C ASP A 18 21.06 3.23 -8.36
N ILE A 19 19.95 3.36 -7.62
CA ILE A 19 18.82 4.24 -7.98
C ILE A 19 18.73 5.29 -6.88
N PHE A 20 18.89 6.56 -7.26
CA PHE A 20 18.83 7.69 -6.34
C PHE A 20 17.53 8.47 -6.51
N PHE A 21 16.99 8.94 -5.40
CA PHE A 21 15.84 9.84 -5.39
C PHE A 21 16.34 11.30 -5.46
N GLU A 22 15.96 12.02 -6.52
CA GLU A 22 16.28 13.43 -6.68
C GLU A 22 15.09 14.29 -6.24
N PRO A 23 15.13 14.93 -5.05
CA PRO A 23 13.99 15.67 -4.53
C PRO A 23 13.67 16.96 -5.30
N ARG A 24 14.58 17.45 -6.16
CA ARG A 24 14.35 18.66 -6.97
C ARG A 24 13.71 18.36 -8.33
N ALA A 25 13.58 17.09 -8.72
CA ALA A 25 12.93 16.66 -9.95
C ALA A 25 11.40 16.72 -9.80
N LEU A 26 10.84 17.93 -9.81
CA LEU A 26 9.42 18.14 -9.65
C LEU A 26 8.65 17.81 -10.93
N CYS A 27 7.66 16.93 -10.83
CA CYS A 27 6.77 16.57 -11.93
C CYS A 27 5.31 16.80 -11.52
N TRP A 28 4.52 17.34 -12.43
CA TRP A 28 3.09 17.56 -12.22
C TRP A 28 2.35 16.25 -12.51
N ILE A 29 1.64 15.73 -11.51
CA ILE A 29 0.85 14.50 -11.63
C ILE A 29 -0.62 14.86 -11.56
N LEU A 30 -1.38 14.43 -12.59
CA LEU A 30 -2.84 14.51 -12.58
C LEU A 30 -3.40 13.35 -11.77
N MET A 31 -4.11 13.67 -10.68
CA MET A 31 -4.82 12.67 -9.88
C MET A 31 -6.23 12.46 -10.44
N PRO A 32 -6.74 11.22 -10.51
CA PRO A 32 -8.14 10.98 -10.89
C PRO A 32 -9.09 11.64 -9.88
N GLU A 33 -10.09 12.36 -10.39
CA GLU A 33 -11.08 13.06 -9.57
C GLU A 33 -12.16 12.11 -9.01
N THR A 34 -12.35 10.95 -9.64
CA THR A 34 -13.37 9.98 -9.25
C THR A 34 -12.82 8.90 -8.33
N LEU A 35 -13.58 8.54 -7.28
CA LEU A 35 -13.25 7.41 -6.38
C LEU A 35 -13.07 6.09 -7.16
N LYS A 36 -13.87 5.89 -8.21
CA LYS A 36 -13.76 4.73 -9.10
C LYS A 36 -12.45 4.73 -9.90
N GLY A 37 -12.00 5.90 -10.36
CA GLY A 37 -10.70 6.07 -11.02
C GLY A 37 -9.53 5.79 -10.07
N LEU A 38 -9.57 6.37 -8.87
CA LEU A 38 -8.58 6.15 -7.81
C LEU A 38 -8.47 4.68 -7.44
N TRP A 39 -9.61 4.00 -7.23
CA TRP A 39 -9.65 2.57 -6.93
C TRP A 39 -9.00 1.72 -8.03
N LYS A 40 -9.36 1.96 -9.30
CA LYS A 40 -8.75 1.24 -10.43
C LYS A 40 -7.24 1.47 -10.54
N GLN A 41 -6.76 2.67 -10.23
CA GLN A 41 -5.33 2.98 -10.22
C GLN A 41 -4.61 2.24 -9.09
N ARG A 42 -5.10 2.35 -7.85
CA ARG A 42 -4.51 1.70 -6.68
C ARG A 42 -4.55 0.17 -6.81
N LEU A 43 -5.64 -0.39 -7.32
CA LEU A 43 -5.76 -1.82 -7.58
C LEU A 43 -4.73 -2.32 -8.61
N ARG A 44 -4.44 -1.53 -9.65
CA ARG A 44 -3.38 -1.87 -10.62
C ARG A 44 -1.99 -1.85 -9.98
N TRP A 45 -1.72 -0.87 -9.12
CA TRP A 45 -0.45 -0.78 -8.38
C TRP A 45 -0.26 -1.96 -7.44
N ALA A 46 -1.30 -2.32 -6.67
CA ALA A 46 -1.27 -3.49 -5.79
C ALA A 46 -1.07 -4.81 -6.57
N GLN A 47 -1.73 -4.97 -7.72
CA GLN A 47 -1.54 -6.13 -8.60
C GLN A 47 -0.13 -6.20 -9.17
N GLY A 48 0.39 -5.09 -9.68
CA GLY A 48 1.75 -5.02 -10.22
C GLY A 48 2.82 -5.32 -9.18
N GLY A 49 2.69 -4.75 -7.98
CA GLY A 49 3.55 -5.06 -6.84
C GLY A 49 3.53 -6.55 -6.47
N ALA A 50 2.34 -7.15 -6.39
CA ALA A 50 2.20 -8.58 -6.08
C ALA A 50 2.77 -9.48 -7.20
N GLU A 51 2.58 -9.13 -8.47
CA GLU A 51 3.17 -9.84 -9.61
C GLU A 51 4.71 -9.82 -9.54
N VAL A 52 5.30 -8.65 -9.32
CA VAL A 52 6.76 -8.47 -9.21
C VAL A 52 7.29 -9.23 -8.00
N PHE A 53 6.59 -9.16 -6.87
CA PHE A 53 6.93 -9.89 -5.66
C PHE A 53 6.99 -11.40 -5.90
N LEU A 54 5.95 -12.00 -6.48
CA LEU A 54 5.90 -13.44 -6.74
C LEU A 54 6.96 -13.90 -7.76
N VAL A 55 7.24 -13.09 -8.79
CA VAL A 55 8.25 -13.42 -9.81
C VAL A 55 9.67 -13.32 -9.25
N ASN A 56 9.96 -12.31 -8.43
CA ASN A 56 11.28 -12.10 -7.87
C ASN A 56 11.53 -12.85 -6.56
N LEU A 57 10.49 -13.39 -5.92
CA LEU A 57 10.59 -14.20 -4.70
C LEU A 57 11.67 -15.28 -4.81
N ARG A 58 11.67 -16.05 -5.91
CA ARG A 58 12.66 -17.13 -6.14
C ARG A 58 14.09 -16.61 -6.33
N ARG A 59 14.26 -15.42 -6.91
CA ARG A 59 15.57 -14.81 -7.14
C ARG A 59 16.17 -14.29 -5.84
N LEU A 60 15.34 -13.72 -4.97
CA LEU A 60 15.75 -13.14 -3.69
C LEU A 60 16.26 -14.16 -2.66
N PHE A 61 15.91 -15.44 -2.79
CA PHE A 61 16.49 -16.51 -1.98
C PHE A 61 18.01 -16.67 -2.19
N HIS A 62 18.57 -16.12 -3.27
CA HIS A 62 20.01 -16.08 -3.47
C HIS A 62 20.62 -14.96 -2.63
N TRP A 63 21.60 -15.30 -1.80
CA TRP A 63 22.30 -14.38 -0.89
C TRP A 63 22.91 -13.15 -1.58
N GLN A 64 23.21 -13.26 -2.88
CA GLN A 64 23.73 -12.17 -3.71
C GLN A 64 22.82 -10.93 -3.73
N HIS A 65 21.53 -11.07 -3.44
CA HIS A 65 20.56 -9.97 -3.47
C HIS A 65 20.09 -9.50 -2.09
N HIS A 66 20.89 -9.69 -1.03
CA HIS A 66 20.53 -9.29 0.35
C HIS A 66 20.11 -7.81 0.49
N ARG A 67 20.63 -6.92 -0.36
CA ARG A 67 20.28 -5.48 -0.35
C ARG A 67 18.78 -5.24 -0.56
N MET A 68 18.11 -6.16 -1.23
CA MET A 68 16.68 -6.10 -1.53
C MET A 68 15.81 -6.77 -0.45
N TRP A 69 16.41 -7.44 0.53
CA TRP A 69 15.67 -8.13 1.59
C TRP A 69 14.85 -7.19 2.47
N PRO A 70 15.33 -6.00 2.88
CA PRO A 70 14.52 -5.09 3.69
C PRO A 70 13.22 -4.68 2.97
N LEU A 71 13.32 -4.31 1.69
CA LEU A 71 12.16 -3.96 0.85
C LEU A 71 11.19 -5.14 0.72
N PHE A 72 11.73 -6.34 0.54
CA PHE A 72 10.94 -7.57 0.44
C PHE A 72 10.22 -7.89 1.75
N LEU A 73 10.93 -7.81 2.89
CA LEU A 73 10.38 -8.06 4.21
C LEU A 73 9.30 -7.04 4.57
N GLU A 74 9.52 -5.75 4.26
CA GLU A 74 8.51 -4.71 4.44
C GLU A 74 7.22 -5.04 3.68
N TYR A 75 7.33 -5.42 2.40
CA TYR A 75 6.16 -5.78 1.59
C TYR A 75 5.47 -7.05 2.10
N ALA A 76 6.25 -8.08 2.47
CA ALA A 76 5.72 -9.33 3.02
C ALA A 76 5.00 -9.10 4.35
N CYS A 77 5.61 -8.37 5.28
CA CYS A 77 5.01 -8.00 6.56
C CYS A 77 3.74 -7.18 6.37
N SER A 78 3.75 -6.20 5.46
CA SER A 78 2.56 -5.38 5.16
C SER A 78 1.42 -6.21 4.58
N THR A 79 1.73 -7.16 3.69
CA THR A 79 0.74 -8.07 3.11
C THR A 79 0.18 -9.03 4.15
N LEU A 80 1.04 -9.64 4.96
CA LEU A 80 0.64 -10.52 6.07
C LEU A 80 -0.24 -9.78 7.08
N TRP A 81 0.14 -8.55 7.43
CA TRP A 81 -0.64 -7.70 8.33
C TRP A 81 -2.05 -7.41 7.76
N ALA A 82 -2.15 -7.08 6.47
CA ALA A 82 -3.45 -6.83 5.83
C ALA A 82 -4.36 -8.08 5.86
N PHE A 83 -3.82 -9.27 5.63
CA PHE A 83 -4.56 -10.53 5.75
C PHE A 83 -4.94 -10.86 7.19
N ALA A 84 -4.03 -10.68 8.14
CA ALA A 84 -4.30 -10.88 9.56
C ALA A 84 -5.44 -9.98 10.04
N TYR A 85 -5.41 -8.69 9.68
CA TYR A 85 -6.47 -7.76 10.01
C TYR A 85 -7.82 -8.13 9.38
N ALA A 86 -7.82 -8.62 8.14
CA ALA A 86 -9.03 -9.11 7.49
C ALA A 86 -9.62 -10.34 8.20
N ILE A 87 -8.77 -11.27 8.67
CA ILE A 87 -9.19 -12.41 9.47
C ILE A 87 -9.80 -11.93 10.80
N THR A 88 -9.18 -10.94 11.47
CA THR A 88 -9.73 -10.35 12.70
C THR A 88 -11.11 -9.75 12.47
N ILE A 89 -11.34 -9.03 11.36
CA ILE A 89 -12.67 -8.51 11.00
C ILE A 89 -13.66 -9.64 10.80
N LEU A 90 -13.28 -10.71 10.09
CA LEU A 90 -14.14 -11.85 9.82
C LEU A 90 -14.52 -12.58 11.12
N LEU A 91 -13.55 -12.81 12.00
CA LEU A 91 -13.76 -13.43 13.31
C LEU A 91 -14.65 -12.56 14.20
N PHE A 92 -14.52 -11.23 14.15
CA PHE A 92 -15.40 -10.29 14.85
C PHE A 92 -16.85 -10.38 14.34
N ILE A 93 -17.06 -10.45 13.02
CA ILE A 93 -18.41 -10.61 12.47
C ILE A 93 -19.00 -11.97 12.88
N LEU A 94 -18.19 -13.02 12.82
CA LEU A 94 -18.63 -14.38 13.15
C LEU A 94 -18.94 -14.53 14.64
N SER A 95 -18.18 -13.89 15.54
CA SER A 95 -18.45 -13.88 16.99
C SER A 95 -19.73 -13.17 17.38
N ARG A 96 -20.25 -12.27 16.51
CA ARG A 96 -21.55 -11.61 16.70
C ARG A 96 -22.73 -12.42 16.18
N LEU A 97 -22.49 -13.33 15.24
CA LEU A 97 -23.52 -14.16 14.62
C LEU A 97 -23.63 -15.55 15.26
N MET A 98 -22.55 -16.07 15.84
CA MET A 98 -22.51 -17.36 16.51
C MET A 98 -21.67 -17.30 17.79
N PRO A 99 -22.04 -18.01 18.86
CA PRO A 99 -21.19 -18.16 20.04
C PRO A 99 -19.97 -19.00 19.65
N LEU A 100 -18.85 -18.32 19.39
CA LEU A 100 -17.54 -18.94 19.22
C LEU A 100 -16.92 -19.21 20.60
N PRO A 101 -16.08 -20.25 20.75
CA PRO A 101 -15.31 -20.46 21.97
C PRO A 101 -14.45 -19.22 22.29
N ASP A 102 -14.34 -18.87 23.56
CA ASP A 102 -13.73 -17.61 24.05
C ASP A 102 -12.33 -17.34 23.47
N ASN A 103 -11.59 -18.40 23.13
CA ASN A 103 -10.25 -18.33 22.54
C ASN A 103 -10.21 -17.73 21.11
N LEU A 104 -11.34 -17.74 20.38
CA LEU A 104 -11.50 -17.15 19.05
C LEU A 104 -12.42 -15.92 19.04
N ALA A 105 -13.02 -15.58 20.19
CA ALA A 105 -13.91 -14.44 20.31
C ALA A 105 -13.11 -13.14 20.34
N VAL A 106 -13.11 -12.41 19.22
CA VAL A 106 -12.58 -11.04 19.18
C VAL A 106 -13.64 -10.11 19.78
N HIS A 107 -13.43 -9.68 21.02
CA HIS A 107 -14.37 -8.80 21.73
C HIS A 107 -14.26 -7.33 21.32
N SER A 108 -13.09 -6.87 20.86
CA SER A 108 -12.90 -5.53 20.30
C SER A 108 -12.07 -5.57 19.02
N LEU A 109 -12.55 -4.87 17.98
CA LEU A 109 -11.78 -4.58 16.77
C LEU A 109 -10.65 -3.58 17.02
N PHE A 110 -10.78 -2.78 18.09
CA PHE A 110 -9.75 -1.84 18.49
C PHE A 110 -8.66 -2.55 19.30
N PRO A 111 -7.37 -2.24 19.03
CA PRO A 111 -6.27 -2.71 19.86
C PRO A 111 -6.52 -2.35 21.33
N PRO A 112 -5.95 -3.11 22.29
CA PRO A 112 -6.01 -2.78 23.72
C PRO A 112 -5.64 -1.31 23.94
N GLU A 113 -6.24 -0.64 24.92
CA GLU A 113 -6.13 0.83 25.11
C GLU A 113 -4.70 1.38 25.00
N PHE A 114 -3.73 0.64 25.55
CA PHE A 114 -2.31 0.98 25.47
C PHE A 114 -1.74 0.93 24.04
N THR A 115 -2.10 -0.10 23.27
CA THR A 115 -1.62 -0.27 21.88
C THR A 115 -2.25 0.78 20.96
N GLY A 116 -3.53 1.12 21.19
CA GLY A 116 -4.20 2.19 20.47
C GLY A 116 -3.57 3.57 20.73
N MET A 117 -3.24 3.86 21.99
CA MET A 117 -2.54 5.09 22.37
C MET A 117 -1.15 5.18 21.74
N LEU A 118 -0.37 4.09 21.80
CA LEU A 118 0.96 4.04 21.19
C LEU A 118 0.89 4.25 19.67
N LEU A 119 -0.07 3.61 19.01
CA LEU A 119 -0.29 3.75 17.57
C LEU A 119 -0.68 5.20 17.21
N GLY A 120 -1.56 5.82 17.99
CA GLY A 120 -1.92 7.23 17.85
C GLY A 120 -0.72 8.17 17.99
N LEU A 121 0.12 7.95 19.01
CA LEU A 121 1.35 8.72 19.21
C LEU A 121 2.33 8.56 18.05
N MET A 122 2.53 7.33 17.57
CA MET A 122 3.40 7.06 16.42
C MET A 122 2.88 7.72 15.14
N CYS A 123 1.57 7.66 14.89
CA CYS A 123 0.96 8.36 13.76
C CYS A 123 1.17 9.88 13.83
N LEU A 124 1.04 10.49 15.01
CA LEU A 124 1.30 11.92 15.20
C LEU A 124 2.77 12.27 14.93
N LEU A 125 3.71 11.47 15.44
CA LEU A 125 5.15 11.68 15.21
C LEU A 125 5.52 11.54 13.74
N GLN A 126 5.04 10.49 13.07
CA GLN A 126 5.23 10.29 11.63
C GLN A 126 4.67 11.46 10.83
N PHE A 127 3.53 11.99 11.24
CA PHE A 127 2.91 13.12 10.58
C PHE A 127 3.72 14.42 10.75
N VAL A 128 4.20 14.70 11.97
CA VAL A 128 5.09 15.84 12.23
C VAL A 128 6.36 15.74 11.39
N ALA A 129 6.95 14.54 11.30
CA ALA A 129 8.11 14.30 10.46
C ALA A 129 7.81 14.52 8.97
N SER A 130 6.66 14.06 8.48
CA SER A 130 6.20 14.29 7.10
C SER A 130 6.09 15.78 6.79
N LEU A 131 5.43 16.54 7.67
CA LEU A 131 5.31 18.00 7.52
C LEU A 131 6.65 18.71 7.58
N TYR A 132 7.56 18.25 8.43
CA TYR A 132 8.88 18.83 8.56
C TYR A 132 9.66 18.70 7.23
N ILE A 133 9.60 17.54 6.59
CA ILE A 133 10.21 17.29 5.28
C ILE A 133 9.54 18.15 4.20
N GLU A 134 8.21 18.15 4.16
CA GLU A 134 7.43 18.76 3.08
C GLU A 134 7.40 20.29 3.15
N ARG A 135 7.54 20.86 4.35
CA ARG A 135 7.68 22.31 4.55
C ARG A 135 8.84 22.93 3.75
N ARG A 136 9.86 22.13 3.41
CA ARG A 136 10.98 22.57 2.57
C ARG A 136 10.57 22.82 1.11
N TYR A 137 9.56 22.11 0.62
CA TYR A 137 9.12 22.13 -0.78
C TYR A 137 7.84 22.96 -0.95
N GLU A 138 6.87 22.81 -0.05
CA GLU A 138 5.59 23.49 -0.13
C GLU A 138 5.21 24.21 1.18
N LYS A 139 5.29 25.54 1.17
CA LYS A 139 5.00 26.38 2.35
C LYS A 139 3.50 26.48 2.70
N LYS A 140 2.59 26.00 1.83
CA LYS A 140 1.13 26.17 1.97
C LYS A 140 0.39 24.91 2.47
N VAL A 141 1.09 23.81 2.72
CA VAL A 141 0.50 22.51 3.14
C VAL A 141 -0.19 22.58 4.51
N ALA A 142 0.13 23.58 5.34
CA ALA A 142 -0.50 23.76 6.65
C ALA A 142 -2.03 23.93 6.60
N LYS A 143 -2.61 24.44 5.51
CA LYS A 143 -4.08 24.53 5.38
C LYS A 143 -4.75 23.16 5.18
N SER A 144 -4.00 22.16 4.75
CA SER A 144 -4.47 20.79 4.57
C SER A 144 -4.46 19.97 5.88
N LEU A 145 -3.97 20.56 6.99
CA LEU A 145 -3.87 19.94 8.32
C LEU A 145 -5.18 19.32 8.82
N PHE A 146 -6.33 19.87 8.44
CA PHE A 146 -7.63 19.32 8.86
C PHE A 146 -7.90 17.93 8.25
N TRP A 147 -7.50 17.71 7.01
CA TRP A 147 -7.71 16.45 6.29
C TRP A 147 -6.72 15.35 6.69
N VAL A 148 -5.68 15.71 7.43
CA VAL A 148 -4.62 14.81 7.87
C VAL A 148 -5.13 13.71 8.77
N ILE A 149 -6.12 13.96 9.62
CA ILE A 149 -6.62 12.93 10.56
C ILE A 149 -7.28 11.79 9.77
N TRP A 150 -8.05 12.15 8.74
CA TRP A 150 -8.77 11.20 7.91
C TRP A 150 -7.89 10.52 6.86
N PHE A 151 -6.82 11.19 6.43
CA PHE A 151 -5.98 10.70 5.34
C PHE A 151 -5.35 9.33 5.62
N PRO A 152 -4.67 9.07 6.76
CA PRO A 152 -4.16 7.75 7.11
C PRO A 152 -5.28 6.71 7.15
N MET A 153 -6.42 7.00 7.78
CA MET A 153 -7.51 6.03 7.84
C MET A 153 -8.01 5.63 6.44
N VAL A 154 -8.28 6.61 5.58
CA VAL A 154 -8.75 6.36 4.21
C VAL A 154 -7.66 5.67 3.38
N TYR A 155 -6.42 6.12 3.48
CA TYR A 155 -5.27 5.54 2.78
C TYR A 155 -5.05 4.07 3.17
N TRP A 156 -5.04 3.78 4.47
CA TRP A 156 -4.87 2.42 4.99
C TRP A 156 -6.05 1.53 4.60
N MET A 157 -7.29 2.04 4.65
CA MET A 157 -8.46 1.26 4.24
C MET A 157 -8.45 0.95 2.74
N ILE A 158 -8.08 1.92 1.89
CA ILE A 158 -7.90 1.67 0.45
C ILE A 158 -6.76 0.68 0.22
N GLY A 159 -5.62 0.84 0.92
CA GLY A 159 -4.47 -0.06 0.82
C GLY A 159 -4.82 -1.49 1.21
N LEU A 160 -5.55 -1.66 2.30
CA LEU A 160 -6.03 -2.94 2.80
C LEU A 160 -6.97 -3.60 1.79
N LEU A 161 -8.02 -2.89 1.38
CA LEU A 161 -9.01 -3.42 0.43
C LEU A 161 -8.36 -3.75 -0.93
N THR A 162 -7.46 -2.91 -1.42
CA THR A 162 -6.78 -3.18 -2.70
C THR A 162 -5.82 -4.35 -2.61
N THR A 163 -5.12 -4.55 -1.49
CA THR A 163 -4.22 -5.69 -1.27
C THR A 163 -5.03 -6.99 -1.18
N LEU A 164 -6.11 -7.01 -0.41
CA LEU A 164 -7.02 -8.15 -0.29
C LEU A 164 -7.64 -8.56 -1.61
N VAL A 165 -7.93 -7.61 -2.51
CA VAL A 165 -8.47 -7.91 -3.84
C VAL A 165 -7.37 -8.25 -4.84
N ALA A 166 -6.22 -7.59 -4.77
CA ALA A 166 -5.11 -7.77 -5.71
C ALA A 166 -4.44 -9.13 -5.54
N PHE A 167 -4.15 -9.55 -4.31
CA PHE A 167 -3.35 -10.74 -4.07
C PHE A 167 -4.05 -12.04 -4.53
N PRO A 168 -5.34 -12.30 -4.20
CA PRO A 168 -6.08 -13.44 -4.75
C PRO A 168 -6.24 -13.33 -6.26
N LYS A 169 -6.46 -12.12 -6.79
CA LYS A 169 -6.61 -11.91 -8.24
C LYS A 169 -5.33 -12.22 -9.01
N VAL A 170 -4.16 -11.94 -8.45
CA VAL A 170 -2.86 -12.29 -9.04
C VAL A 170 -2.58 -13.79 -8.89
N MET A 171 -2.92 -14.40 -7.74
CA MET A 171 -2.78 -15.85 -7.54
C MET A 171 -3.68 -16.68 -8.46
N VAL A 172 -4.93 -16.24 -8.68
CA VAL A 172 -5.91 -16.93 -9.54
C VAL A 172 -5.65 -16.67 -11.03
N LYS A 173 -4.99 -15.56 -11.40
CA LYS A 173 -4.59 -15.30 -12.79
C LYS A 173 -3.45 -16.24 -13.20
N ARG A 174 -3.81 -17.41 -13.68
CA ARG A 174 -2.90 -18.40 -14.28
C ARG A 174 -2.28 -17.93 -15.60
N GLN A 175 -2.87 -16.92 -16.26
CA GLN A 175 -2.44 -16.43 -17.56
C GLN A 175 -2.01 -14.96 -17.50
N ARG A 176 -0.77 -14.69 -17.95
CA ARG A 176 -0.19 -13.35 -18.11
C ARG A 176 -0.98 -12.56 -19.16
N SER A 177 -2.11 -11.98 -18.79
CA SER A 177 -2.85 -11.10 -19.70
C SER A 177 -1.97 -9.90 -20.04
N ARG A 178 -1.73 -9.63 -21.33
CA ARG A 178 -1.07 -8.41 -21.80
C ARG A 178 -1.78 -7.21 -21.16
N ALA A 179 -1.06 -6.45 -20.33
CA ALA A 179 -1.60 -5.25 -19.72
C ALA A 179 -1.76 -4.20 -20.82
N ARG A 180 -2.98 -4.04 -21.35
CA ARG A 180 -3.29 -2.93 -22.24
C ARG A 180 -3.44 -1.68 -21.38
N TRP A 181 -2.55 -0.71 -21.58
CA TRP A 181 -2.63 0.60 -20.94
C TRP A 181 -3.88 1.30 -21.48
N VAL A 182 -4.88 1.46 -20.60
CA VAL A 182 -6.03 2.33 -20.86
C VAL A 182 -5.78 3.58 -20.04
N SER A 183 -5.77 4.74 -20.69
CA SER A 183 -5.54 6.01 -20.03
C SER A 183 -6.55 6.20 -18.89
N PRO A 184 -6.11 6.52 -17.66
CA PRO A 184 -7.02 6.89 -16.60
C PRO A 184 -7.87 8.10 -16.99
N ASP A 185 -9.04 8.22 -16.38
CA ASP A 185 -9.86 9.43 -16.44
C ASP A 185 -9.03 10.62 -15.92
N ARG A 186 -8.76 11.61 -16.79
CA ARG A 186 -7.84 12.74 -16.52
C ARG A 186 -8.58 13.98 -16.03
N GLY A 187 -9.64 13.78 -15.25
CA GLY A 187 -10.57 14.85 -14.89
C GLY A 187 -11.34 15.32 -16.11
N LYS A 188 -12.48 15.98 -15.88
CA LYS A 188 -13.14 16.67 -16.98
C LYS A 188 -12.20 17.78 -17.42
N GLY A 189 -11.63 17.66 -18.63
CA GLY A 189 -11.10 18.82 -19.31
C GLY A 189 -12.24 19.82 -19.49
N SER A 190 -12.37 20.76 -18.55
CA SER A 190 -12.95 22.04 -18.89
C SER A 190 -11.92 22.69 -19.81
N LEU A 191 -12.24 22.72 -21.10
CA LEU A 191 -11.88 23.85 -21.94
C LEU A 191 -12.41 25.14 -21.30
#